data_AF-A0A812U614-F1
#
_entry.id   AF-A0A812U614-F1
#
_cell.length_a   1.000
_cell.length_b   1.000
_cell.length_c   1.000
_cell.angle_alpha   90.00
_cell.angle_beta   90.00
_cell.angle_gamma   90.00
#
_symmetry.space_group_name_H-M   'P 1'
#
loop_
_entity.id
_entity.type
_entity.pdbx_description
1 polymer ?
#
loop_
_entity_poly.entity_id
_entity_poly.type
_entity_poly.pdbx_seq_one_letter_code
_entity_poly.pdbx_strand_id
1 'polypeptide(L)'
;MAQLVDLLLRESRGKEDDDVFAIVQTWAPVLNCLIDKSGVRRFKVKVLIEAQRAAYKMGLPRLSPATALLEAFFDGLYRAEVIEEDYFDMWAVGDDDTPGKTSAMFQVTFFLDWLRGTLREDKEEDMEDCPILPDTRDLACGSVPRNPPTLTAPITQD
;
A
#
# COMPACT_ATOMS: atom_id res chain seq x y z
N MET A 1 7.48 21.36 -12.64
CA MET A 1 7.26 19.97 -12.19
C MET A 1 6.98 19.90 -10.68
N ALA A 2 7.88 20.37 -9.81
CA ALA A 2 7.69 20.32 -8.35
C ALA A 2 6.33 20.86 -7.85
N GLN A 3 5.89 22.02 -8.35
CA GLN A 3 4.60 22.61 -7.97
C GLN A 3 3.40 21.79 -8.45
N LEU A 4 3.50 21.17 -9.62
CA LEU A 4 2.43 20.32 -10.15
C LEU A 4 2.28 19.06 -9.29
N VAL A 5 3.39 18.39 -9.01
CA VAL A 5 3.40 17.16 -8.19
C VAL A 5 2.92 17.45 -6.76
N ASP A 6 3.35 18.57 -6.16
CA ASP A 6 2.85 19.02 -4.86
C ASP A 6 1.34 19.30 -4.88
N LEU A 7 0.82 19.93 -5.93
CA LEU A 7 -0.62 20.17 -6.09
C LEU A 7 -1.40 18.88 -6.22
N LEU A 8 -0.93 17.92 -7.03
CA LEU A 8 -1.58 16.63 -7.21
C LEU A 8 -1.62 15.83 -5.91
N LEU A 9 -0.50 15.76 -5.19
CA LEU A 9 -0.46 15.06 -3.89
C LEU A 9 -1.37 15.72 -2.84
N ARG A 10 -1.47 17.06 -2.85
CA ARG A 10 -2.41 17.77 -1.96
C ARG A 10 -3.85 17.49 -2.32
N GLU A 11 -4.18 17.44 -3.62
CA GLU A 11 -5.53 17.13 -4.10
C GLU A 11 -5.92 15.68 -3.80
N SER A 12 -4.96 14.76 -3.86
CA SER A 12 -5.13 13.35 -3.53
C SER A 12 -5.25 13.09 -2.01
N ARG A 13 -5.01 14.09 -1.17
CA ARG A 13 -5.05 13.91 0.29
C ARG A 13 -6.48 13.62 0.78
N GLY A 14 -6.63 12.51 1.49
CA GLY A 14 -7.90 12.12 2.12
C GLY A 14 -8.92 11.52 1.15
N LYS A 15 -8.48 11.16 -0.06
CA LYS A 15 -9.27 10.43 -1.05
C LYS A 15 -8.95 8.92 -1.01
N GLU A 16 -9.77 8.10 -1.65
CA GLU A 16 -9.52 6.66 -1.77
C GLU A 16 -8.50 6.37 -2.88
N ASP A 17 -7.94 5.15 -2.88
CA ASP A 17 -6.87 4.77 -3.82
C ASP A 17 -7.30 4.92 -5.29
N ASP A 18 -8.56 4.56 -5.62
CA ASP A 18 -9.12 4.72 -6.97
C ASP A 18 -9.30 6.18 -7.38
N ASP A 19 -9.65 7.06 -6.44
CA ASP A 19 -9.75 8.50 -6.70
C ASP A 19 -8.36 9.11 -6.97
N VAL A 20 -7.33 8.66 -6.25
CA VAL A 20 -5.95 9.08 -6.49
C VAL A 20 -5.50 8.65 -7.88
N PHE A 21 -5.82 7.42 -8.29
CA PHE A 21 -5.57 6.96 -9.65
C PHE A 21 -6.30 7.83 -10.69
N ALA A 22 -7.59 8.12 -10.49
CA ALA A 22 -8.37 8.94 -11.43
C ALA A 22 -7.78 10.34 -11.61
N ILE A 23 -7.26 10.96 -10.54
CA ILE A 23 -6.55 12.24 -10.60
C ILE A 23 -5.27 12.08 -11.43
N VAL A 24 -4.43 11.10 -11.11
CA VAL A 24 -3.17 10.88 -11.84
C VAL A 24 -3.44 10.62 -13.31
N GLN A 25 -4.44 9.79 -13.63
CA GLN A 25 -4.85 9.48 -14.99
C GLN A 25 -5.33 10.72 -15.76
N THR A 26 -6.09 11.60 -15.10
CA THR A 26 -6.56 12.86 -15.70
C THR A 26 -5.39 13.77 -16.08
N TRP A 27 -4.34 13.79 -15.26
CA TRP A 27 -3.15 14.63 -15.48
C TRP A 27 -2.04 13.93 -16.28
N ALA A 28 -2.16 12.64 -16.55
CA ALA A 28 -1.17 11.85 -17.29
C ALA A 28 -0.77 12.45 -18.65
N PRO A 29 -1.69 12.97 -19.50
CA PRO A 29 -1.30 13.60 -20.75
C PRO A 29 -0.40 14.83 -20.56
N VAL A 30 -0.63 15.61 -19.51
CA VAL A 30 0.18 16.78 -19.17
C VAL A 30 1.55 16.33 -18.64
N LEU A 31 1.59 15.32 -17.78
CA LEU A 31 2.82 14.74 -17.26
C LEU A 31 3.69 14.20 -18.41
N ASN A 32 3.11 13.41 -19.33
CA ASN A 32 3.81 12.86 -20.49
C ASN A 32 4.33 13.97 -21.42
N CYS A 33 3.50 14.97 -21.73
CA CYS A 33 3.93 16.13 -22.53
C CYS A 33 5.11 16.88 -21.88
N LEU A 34 5.12 17.03 -20.56
CA LEU A 34 6.21 17.66 -19.82
C LEU A 34 7.47 16.79 -19.80
N ILE A 35 7.33 15.47 -19.67
CA ILE A 35 8.44 14.53 -19.71
C ILE A 35 9.12 14.58 -21.08
N ASP A 36 8.33 14.49 -22.16
CA ASP A 36 8.82 14.48 -23.55
C ASP A 36 9.55 15.77 -23.91
N LYS A 37 9.02 16.92 -23.44
CA LYS A 37 9.61 18.24 -23.70
C LYS A 37 10.78 18.59 -22.79
N SER A 38 11.01 17.84 -21.71
CA SER A 38 12.00 18.23 -20.70
C SER A 38 13.43 18.22 -21.25
N GLY A 39 13.76 17.34 -22.19
CA GLY A 39 15.13 17.13 -22.67
C GLY A 39 16.12 16.67 -21.59
N VAL A 40 15.63 16.34 -20.39
CA VAL A 40 16.46 16.00 -19.22
C VAL A 40 16.60 14.48 -19.13
N ARG A 41 17.85 14.00 -19.02
CA ARG A 41 18.13 12.58 -18.80
C ARG A 41 17.48 12.11 -17.49
N ARG A 42 16.81 10.95 -17.53
CA ARG A 42 16.14 10.34 -16.37
C ARG A 42 15.14 11.28 -15.69
N PHE A 43 14.44 12.12 -16.46
CA PHE A 43 13.47 13.05 -15.92
C PHE A 43 12.38 12.35 -15.10
N LYS A 44 11.95 11.14 -15.50
CA LYS A 44 10.98 10.32 -14.74
C LYS A 44 11.45 10.02 -13.30
N VAL A 45 12.73 9.70 -13.08
CA VAL A 45 13.30 9.56 -11.73
C VAL A 45 13.17 10.85 -10.94
N LYS A 46 13.42 12.00 -11.58
CA LYS A 46 13.23 13.31 -10.92
C LYS A 46 11.77 13.57 -10.53
N VAL A 47 10.80 13.07 -11.30
CA VAL A 47 9.38 13.14 -10.91
C VAL A 47 9.14 12.37 -9.61
N LEU A 48 9.69 11.16 -9.49
CA LEU A 48 9.58 10.35 -8.27
C LEU A 48 10.26 11.02 -7.07
N ILE A 49 11.44 11.61 -7.25
CA ILE A 49 12.14 12.38 -6.21
C ILE A 49 11.29 13.57 -5.76
N GLU A 50 10.69 14.30 -6.70
CA GLU A 50 9.82 15.44 -6.40
C GLU A 50 8.55 15.02 -5.67
N ALA A 51 7.96 13.87 -6.02
CA ALA A 51 6.81 13.30 -5.34
C ALA A 51 7.16 12.89 -3.89
N GLN A 52 8.28 12.18 -3.71
CA GLN A 52 8.83 11.87 -2.38
C GLN A 52 9.00 13.14 -1.55
N ARG A 53 9.64 14.18 -2.11
CA ARG A 53 9.92 15.43 -1.40
C ARG A 53 8.63 16.15 -1.01
N ALA A 54 7.64 16.18 -1.89
CA ALA A 54 6.34 16.77 -1.62
C ALA A 54 5.59 16.00 -0.52
N ALA A 55 5.51 14.67 -0.63
CA ALA A 55 4.90 13.82 0.39
C ALA A 55 5.61 13.97 1.75
N TYR A 56 6.95 14.04 1.77
CA TYR A 56 7.72 14.25 2.99
C TYR A 56 7.41 15.59 3.67
N LYS A 57 7.31 16.68 2.89
CA LYS A 57 6.88 17.99 3.41
C LYS A 57 5.48 17.97 4.00
N MET A 58 4.62 17.07 3.53
CA MET A 58 3.27 16.87 4.05
C MET A 58 3.21 15.94 5.27
N GLY A 59 4.36 15.41 5.73
CA GLY A 59 4.43 14.45 6.83
C GLY A 59 4.12 13.01 6.43
N LEU A 60 4.25 12.68 5.15
CA LEU A 60 4.01 11.35 4.58
C LEU A 60 2.62 10.78 4.95
N PRO A 61 1.54 11.47 4.57
CA PRO A 61 0.19 11.11 5.00
C PRO A 61 -0.22 9.73 4.47
N ARG A 62 -1.07 9.05 5.25
CA ARG A 62 -1.73 7.81 4.86
C ARG A 62 -3.13 8.09 4.32
N LEU A 63 -3.56 7.31 3.32
CA LEU A 63 -4.94 7.32 2.84
C LEU A 63 -5.79 6.36 3.66
N SER A 64 -5.23 5.18 3.95
CA SER A 64 -5.86 4.16 4.77
C SER A 64 -4.84 3.53 5.74
N PRO A 65 -5.28 2.69 6.68
CA PRO A 65 -4.36 1.91 7.52
C PRO A 65 -3.42 1.02 6.71
N ALA A 66 -3.82 0.62 5.49
CA ALA A 66 -3.01 -0.17 4.57
C ALA A 66 -2.14 0.73 3.69
N THR A 67 -2.73 1.67 2.97
CA THR A 67 -2.08 2.40 1.86
C THR A 67 -1.55 3.77 2.26
N ALA A 68 -0.29 4.06 1.91
CA ALA A 68 0.25 5.40 2.01
C ALA A 68 -0.16 6.27 0.80
N LEU A 69 -0.27 7.60 0.99
CA LEU A 69 -0.56 8.50 -0.14
C LEU A 69 0.51 8.40 -1.24
N LEU A 70 1.78 8.32 -0.83
CA LEU A 70 2.89 8.22 -1.78
C LEU A 70 2.84 6.91 -2.57
N GLU A 71 2.45 5.82 -1.92
CA GLU A 71 2.27 4.50 -2.52
C GLU A 71 1.13 4.51 -3.55
N ALA A 72 -0.06 4.99 -3.18
CA ALA A 72 -1.19 5.13 -4.09
C ALA A 72 -0.87 6.05 -5.28
N PHE A 73 -0.09 7.11 -5.05
CA PHE A 73 0.36 7.99 -6.12
C PHE A 73 1.36 7.31 -7.07
N PHE A 74 2.27 6.47 -6.54
CA PHE A 74 3.21 5.68 -7.35
C PHE A 74 2.50 4.61 -8.17
N ASP A 75 1.55 3.89 -7.56
CA ASP A 75 0.65 2.97 -8.25
C ASP A 75 -0.10 3.71 -9.38
N GLY A 76 -0.64 4.89 -9.08
CA GLY A 76 -1.32 5.70 -10.08
C GLY A 76 -0.43 6.10 -11.27
N LEU A 77 0.83 6.48 -11.02
CA LEU A 77 1.80 6.83 -12.07
C LEU A 77 2.18 5.63 -12.94
N TYR A 78 2.28 4.45 -12.32
CA TYR A 78 2.54 3.18 -13.01
C TYR A 78 1.35 2.78 -13.87
N ARG A 79 0.14 2.70 -13.29
CA ARG A 79 -1.11 2.31 -13.98
C ARG A 79 -1.50 3.28 -15.10
N ALA A 80 -1.17 4.57 -14.97
CA ALA A 80 -1.43 5.56 -16.00
C ALA A 80 -0.33 5.60 -17.09
N GLU A 81 0.62 4.65 -17.07
CA GLU A 81 1.73 4.53 -18.04
C GLU A 81 2.58 5.82 -18.14
N VAL A 82 2.65 6.60 -17.06
CA VAL A 82 3.49 7.81 -17.00
C VAL A 82 4.94 7.43 -16.72
N ILE A 83 5.13 6.45 -15.82
CA ILE A 83 6.44 5.97 -15.39
C ILE A 83 6.47 4.45 -15.48
N GLU A 84 7.46 3.94 -16.23
CA GLU A 84 7.72 2.51 -16.35
C GLU A 84 8.46 1.97 -15.13
N GLU A 85 8.36 0.65 -14.92
CA GLU A 85 8.95 -0.11 -13.81
C GLU A 85 10.43 0.22 -13.56
N ASP A 86 11.26 0.21 -14.60
CA ASP A 86 12.70 0.47 -14.51
C ASP A 86 13.04 1.78 -13.78
N TYR A 87 12.19 2.80 -13.89
CA TYR A 87 12.43 4.09 -13.25
C TYR A 87 12.14 4.08 -11.75
N PHE A 88 11.21 3.24 -11.29
CA PHE A 88 10.97 3.03 -9.86
C PHE A 88 12.15 2.31 -9.21
N ASP A 89 12.73 1.32 -9.88
CA ASP A 89 13.96 0.66 -9.43
C ASP A 89 15.17 1.58 -9.44
N MET A 90 15.35 2.37 -10.51
CA MET A 90 16.40 3.40 -10.55
C MET A 90 16.25 4.42 -9.43
N TRP A 91 15.01 4.80 -9.07
CA TRP A 91 14.76 5.67 -7.93
C TRP A 91 15.10 4.95 -6.62
N ALA A 92 14.69 3.69 -6.44
CA ALA A 92 14.90 2.93 -5.21
C ALA A 92 16.38 2.70 -4.89
N VAL A 93 17.19 2.36 -5.89
CA VAL A 93 18.64 2.12 -5.76
C VAL A 93 19.47 3.41 -5.81
N GLY A 94 18.89 4.49 -6.33
CA GLY A 94 19.55 5.79 -6.42
C GLY A 94 19.91 6.33 -5.04
N ASP A 95 21.20 6.62 -4.87
CA ASP A 95 21.69 7.40 -3.73
C ASP A 95 21.38 8.88 -4.00
N ASP A 96 20.26 9.32 -3.46
CA ASP A 96 19.79 10.69 -3.56
C ASP A 96 19.69 11.25 -2.14
N ASP A 97 20.50 12.28 -1.85
CA ASP A 97 20.54 12.99 -0.57
C ASP A 97 19.23 13.75 -0.25
N THR A 98 18.17 13.54 -1.04
CA THR A 98 16.87 14.15 -0.81
C THR A 98 16.29 13.68 0.53
N PRO A 99 15.96 14.61 1.43
CA PRO A 99 15.42 14.27 2.74
C PRO A 99 14.11 13.49 2.60
N GLY A 100 13.91 12.54 3.52
CA GLY A 100 12.72 11.71 3.56
C GLY A 100 12.78 10.43 2.70
N LYS A 101 13.90 10.14 2.04
CA LYS A 101 14.08 8.93 1.23
C LYS A 101 13.83 7.65 2.03
N THR A 102 14.48 7.49 3.18
CA THR A 102 14.31 6.31 4.04
C THR A 102 12.86 6.12 4.48
N SER A 103 12.22 7.20 4.95
CA SER A 103 10.82 7.15 5.39
C SER A 103 9.84 6.87 4.24
N ALA A 104 10.12 7.42 3.05
CA ALA A 104 9.34 7.13 1.84
C ALA A 104 9.52 5.69 1.39
N MET A 105 10.75 5.14 1.43
CA MET A 105 11.01 3.74 1.12
C MET A 105 10.15 2.83 1.98
N PHE A 106 10.10 3.03 3.30
CA PHE A 106 9.22 2.24 4.18
C PHE A 106 7.74 2.27 3.80
N GLN A 107 7.25 3.36 3.21
CA GLN A 107 5.86 3.45 2.76
C GLN A 107 5.60 2.73 1.45
N VAL A 108 6.57 2.71 0.54
CA VAL A 108 6.38 2.18 -0.82
C VAL A 108 7.03 0.81 -1.03
N THR A 109 7.70 0.23 -0.02
CA THR A 109 8.35 -1.09 -0.13
C THR A 109 7.37 -2.16 -0.64
N PHE A 110 6.14 -2.19 -0.12
CA PHE A 110 5.14 -3.18 -0.55
C PHE A 110 4.84 -3.05 -2.06
N PHE A 111 4.62 -1.83 -2.55
CA PHE A 111 4.46 -1.56 -3.98
C PHE A 111 5.69 -1.97 -4.80
N LEU A 112 6.91 -1.68 -4.33
CA LEU A 112 8.13 -2.06 -5.05
C LEU A 112 8.33 -3.58 -5.10
N ASP A 113 8.02 -4.28 -4.02
CA ASP A 113 8.09 -5.74 -3.95
C ASP A 113 7.04 -6.38 -4.87
N TRP A 114 5.82 -5.84 -4.88
CA TRP A 114 4.79 -6.23 -5.85
C TRP A 114 5.27 -6.03 -7.29
N LEU A 115 5.85 -4.87 -7.59
CA LEU A 115 6.32 -4.50 -8.93
C LEU A 115 7.39 -5.48 -9.43
N ARG A 116 8.34 -5.84 -8.57
CA ARG A 116 9.42 -6.81 -8.87
C ARG A 116 8.96 -8.26 -8.94
N GLY A 117 7.70 -8.54 -8.62
CA GLY A 117 7.15 -9.88 -8.56
C GLY A 117 7.63 -10.71 -7.37
N THR A 118 8.28 -10.13 -6.35
CA THR A 118 8.69 -10.86 -5.14
C THR A 118 7.51 -11.30 -4.29
N LEU A 119 6.35 -10.66 -4.46
CA LEU A 119 5.07 -11.06 -3.85
C LEU A 119 4.26 -12.07 -4.70
N ARG A 120 4.77 -12.52 -5.87
CA ARG A 120 4.07 -13.46 -6.77
C ARG A 120 4.43 -14.94 -6.55
N GLU A 121 5.31 -15.27 -5.60
CA GLU A 121 5.80 -16.65 -5.37
C GLU A 121 5.09 -17.43 -4.25
N ASP A 122 3.89 -17.02 -3.83
CA ASP A 122 2.99 -17.93 -3.11
C ASP A 122 2.21 -18.76 -4.14
N LYS A 123 2.88 -19.82 -4.60
CA LYS A 123 2.28 -20.86 -5.43
C LYS A 123 0.96 -21.34 -4.82
N GLU A 124 -0.05 -21.38 -5.66
CA GLU A 124 -1.23 -22.22 -5.53
C GLU A 124 -0.78 -23.62 -5.07
N GLU A 125 -0.90 -23.94 -3.78
CA GLU A 125 -0.86 -25.32 -3.34
C GLU A 125 -2.14 -25.97 -3.86
N ASP A 126 -1.96 -26.82 -4.87
CA ASP A 126 -2.96 -27.73 -5.41
C ASP A 126 -3.84 -28.28 -4.27
N MET A 127 -5.13 -27.94 -4.30
CA MET A 127 -6.17 -28.70 -3.60
C MET A 127 -6.22 -30.11 -4.23
N GLU A 128 -5.30 -30.99 -3.82
CA GLU A 128 -5.45 -32.42 -4.03
C GLU A 128 -6.52 -32.96 -3.07
N ASP A 129 -7.67 -33.24 -3.67
CA ASP A 129 -8.71 -34.22 -3.35
C ASP A 129 -8.66 -34.92 -1.96
N CYS A 130 -9.76 -34.76 -1.21
CA CYS A 130 -9.95 -35.32 0.13
C CYS A 130 -10.05 -36.86 0.15
N PRO A 131 -9.50 -37.56 1.16
CA PRO A 131 -10.04 -38.86 1.54
C PRO A 131 -11.24 -38.66 2.48
N ILE A 132 -12.42 -39.01 1.98
CA ILE A 132 -13.67 -39.17 2.75
C ILE A 132 -13.41 -40.11 3.94
N LEU A 133 -13.49 -39.58 5.18
CA LEU A 133 -13.54 -40.42 6.37
C LEU A 133 -14.93 -41.09 6.44
N PRO A 134 -15.01 -42.41 6.69
CA PRO A 134 -16.27 -43.13 6.75
C PRO A 134 -17.12 -42.65 7.93
N ASP A 135 -18.41 -42.48 7.63
CA ASP A 135 -19.53 -42.11 8.50
C ASP A 135 -19.55 -42.92 9.81
N THR A 136 -19.25 -42.28 10.94
CA THR A 136 -19.55 -42.82 12.28
C THR A 136 -20.71 -42.06 12.91
N ARG A 137 -21.88 -42.19 12.28
CA ARG A 137 -23.14 -42.23 13.02
C ARG A 137 -23.07 -43.34 14.07
N ASP A 138 -22.95 -42.92 15.32
CA ASP A 138 -23.72 -43.40 16.48
C ASP A 138 -22.88 -43.35 17.76
N LEU A 139 -23.06 -42.30 18.55
CA LEU A 139 -23.04 -42.36 20.01
C LEU A 139 -23.81 -41.14 20.55
N ALA A 140 -25.13 -41.29 20.63
CA ALA A 140 -25.99 -40.38 21.35
C ALA A 140 -26.04 -40.73 22.85
N CYS A 141 -26.37 -39.70 23.63
CA CYS A 141 -27.07 -39.71 24.92
C CYS A 141 -26.21 -39.59 26.20
N GLY A 142 -26.32 -38.43 26.85
CA GLY A 142 -25.79 -38.19 28.20
C GLY A 142 -26.04 -36.76 28.72
N SER A 143 -27.32 -36.42 28.91
CA SER A 143 -27.91 -35.48 29.89
C SER A 143 -27.05 -34.40 30.57
N VAL A 144 -27.50 -33.14 30.40
CA VAL A 144 -27.11 -31.91 31.14
C VAL A 144 -27.44 -32.05 32.64
N PRO A 145 -26.72 -31.34 33.54
CA PRO A 145 -27.41 -30.24 34.22
C PRO A 145 -26.59 -28.94 34.31
N ARG A 146 -27.33 -27.85 34.10
CA ARG A 146 -26.96 -26.46 34.43
C ARG A 146 -26.79 -26.34 35.95
N ASN A 147 -25.86 -25.49 36.40
CA ASN A 147 -26.13 -24.58 37.51
C ASN A 147 -25.22 -23.33 37.45
N PRO A 148 -25.76 -22.11 37.72
CA PRO A 148 -25.02 -20.86 37.91
C PRO A 148 -24.86 -20.53 39.43
N PRO A 149 -24.64 -19.26 39.80
CA PRO A 149 -23.39 -18.59 40.19
C PRO A 149 -23.14 -18.56 41.72
N THR A 150 -21.93 -18.18 42.17
CA THR A 150 -21.71 -17.81 43.58
C THR A 150 -21.16 -16.39 43.71
N LEU A 151 -22.04 -15.50 44.19
CA LEU A 151 -21.79 -14.18 44.74
C LEU A 151 -21.53 -14.34 46.24
N THR A 152 -20.36 -13.92 46.74
CA THR A 152 -20.21 -13.55 48.17
C THR A 152 -19.15 -12.46 48.33
N ALA A 153 -19.60 -11.23 48.59
CA ALA A 153 -18.88 -10.23 49.41
C ALA A 153 -19.52 -10.28 50.82
N PRO A 154 -19.15 -9.45 51.82
CA PRO A 154 -17.93 -8.66 52.11
C PRO A 154 -17.38 -8.97 53.53
N ILE A 155 -16.14 -8.57 53.88
CA ILE A 155 -15.75 -8.35 55.29
C ILE A 155 -14.83 -7.13 55.39
N THR A 156 -15.26 -6.19 56.23
CA THR A 156 -14.61 -4.95 56.70
C THR A 156 -13.60 -5.22 57.84
N GLN A 157 -12.76 -4.22 58.15
CA GLN A 157 -11.96 -3.95 59.37
C GLN A 157 -10.45 -4.06 59.11
N ASP A 158 -9.58 -3.09 59.43
CA ASP A 158 -9.67 -1.78 60.11
C ASP A 158 -8.65 -0.83 59.44
#